data_AF-A0A2V7BI26-F1
#
_entry.id   AF-A0A2V7BI26-F1
#
_cell.length_a   1.000
_cell.length_b   1.000
_cell.length_c   1.000
_cell.angle_alpha   90.00
_cell.angle_beta   90.00
_cell.angle_gamma   90.00
#
_symmetry.space_group_name_H-M   'P 1'
#
loop_
_entity.id
_entity.type
_entity.pdbx_description
1 polymer ?
#
loop_
_entity_poly.entity_id
_entity_poly.type
_entity_poly.pdbx_seq_one_letter_code
_entity_poly.pdbx_strand_id
1 'polypeptide(L)'
;MKRRLAVVVCVLAVVAGCKSAPTEQRTTHGPSAEELFFLQSYVTNKREPNFDERRHWEGQLDWRISQYLNQHPEDANSLEVSTFKFYRRAAVGQSKEQVMILLGAPLVATTDGGEIEKLAHRYAPVIKGNATEAWAYPVGWTIFFAGSRVIDITQYLEK
;
A
#
# COMPACT_ATOMS: atom_id res chain seq x y z
N MET A 1 -30.09 12.94 46.63
CA MET A 1 -30.22 12.17 45.35
C MET A 1 -29.76 12.91 44.09
N LYS A 2 -28.94 13.99 44.15
CA LYS A 2 -28.53 14.76 42.94
C LYS A 2 -27.06 14.59 42.51
N ARG A 3 -26.22 13.90 43.30
CA ARG A 3 -24.77 13.72 43.02
C ARG A 3 -24.42 12.44 42.24
N ARG A 4 -25.31 11.46 42.16
CA ARG A 4 -25.03 10.16 41.48
C ARG A 4 -25.44 10.16 40.00
N LEU A 5 -26.26 11.10 39.56
CA LEU A 5 -26.69 11.19 38.15
C LEU A 5 -25.65 11.87 37.24
N ALA A 6 -24.81 12.75 37.80
CA ALA A 6 -23.81 13.48 37.03
C ALA A 6 -22.63 12.61 36.56
N VAL A 7 -22.37 11.49 37.25
CA VAL A 7 -21.25 10.60 36.92
C VAL A 7 -21.61 9.65 35.77
N VAL A 8 -22.89 9.32 35.59
CA VAL A 8 -23.33 8.38 34.53
C VAL A 8 -23.29 9.02 33.14
N VAL A 9 -23.49 10.34 33.04
CA VAL A 9 -23.48 11.06 31.75
C VAL A 9 -22.05 11.25 31.21
N CYS A 10 -21.04 11.38 32.08
CA CYS A 10 -19.65 11.56 31.63
C CYS A 10 -18.97 10.27 31.14
N VAL A 11 -19.47 9.08 31.50
CA VAL A 11 -18.88 7.80 31.06
C VAL A 11 -19.31 7.41 29.65
N LEU A 12 -20.47 7.89 29.17
CA LEU A 12 -20.97 7.61 27.82
C LEU A 12 -20.28 8.45 26.72
N ALA A 13 -19.56 9.52 27.07
CA ALA A 13 -18.88 10.38 26.10
C ALA A 13 -17.51 9.84 25.65
N VAL A 14 -16.98 8.79 26.30
CA VAL A 14 -15.62 8.28 26.03
C VAL A 14 -15.58 7.22 24.91
N VAL A 15 -16.74 6.76 24.41
CA VAL A 15 -16.80 5.74 23.33
C VAL A 15 -16.98 6.35 21.93
N ALA A 16 -17.22 7.66 21.82
CA ALA A 16 -17.41 8.34 20.54
C ALA A 16 -16.07 8.80 19.95
N GLY A 17 -15.24 7.87 19.51
CA GLY A 17 -13.94 8.24 18.98
C GLY A 17 -13.13 7.17 18.25
N CYS A 18 -13.73 6.06 17.79
CA CYS A 18 -13.12 5.28 16.73
C CYS A 18 -13.22 6.11 15.44
N LYS A 19 -12.25 7.01 15.23
CA LYS A 19 -12.10 7.79 14.02
C LYS A 19 -12.00 6.80 12.86
N SER A 20 -13.05 6.72 12.04
CA SER A 20 -13.08 5.89 10.84
C SER A 20 -11.82 6.16 10.02
N ALA A 21 -11.21 5.13 9.45
CA ALA A 21 -10.09 5.31 8.53
C ALA A 21 -10.47 6.35 7.46
N PRO A 22 -9.60 7.32 7.14
CA PRO A 22 -9.93 8.34 6.17
C PRO A 22 -10.26 7.67 4.83
N THR A 23 -11.37 8.10 4.21
CA THR A 23 -11.80 7.63 2.88
C THR A 23 -10.70 7.79 1.84
N GLU A 24 -9.83 8.78 2.02
CA GLU A 24 -8.74 9.08 1.12
C GLU A 24 -7.49 9.47 1.91
N GLN A 25 -6.35 8.89 1.56
CA GLN A 25 -5.05 9.19 2.19
C GLN A 25 -3.91 9.26 1.18
N ARG A 26 -2.89 10.03 1.55
CA ARG A 26 -1.58 10.11 0.89
C ARG A 26 -0.52 9.69 1.88
N THR A 27 0.40 8.82 1.47
CA THR A 27 1.34 8.15 2.36
C THR A 27 2.67 7.88 1.64
N THR A 28 3.74 7.73 2.41
CA THR A 28 5.04 7.28 1.88
C THR A 28 5.13 5.77 1.75
N HIS A 29 4.20 5.04 2.37
CA HIS A 29 4.15 3.59 2.43
C HIS A 29 2.80 3.07 1.96
N GLY A 30 2.83 2.24 0.92
CA GLY A 30 1.67 1.60 0.32
C GLY A 30 1.38 0.21 0.89
N PRO A 31 0.67 -0.64 0.13
CA PRO A 31 0.31 -1.97 0.59
C PRO A 31 1.56 -2.84 0.78
N SER A 32 1.46 -3.77 1.71
CA SER A 32 2.41 -4.86 1.84
C SER A 32 2.09 -5.98 0.86
N ALA A 33 3.13 -6.75 0.52
CA ALA A 33 2.99 -7.96 -0.29
C ALA A 33 2.05 -8.98 0.38
N GLU A 34 2.10 -9.08 1.72
CA GLU A 34 1.27 -10.02 2.50
C GLU A 34 -0.21 -9.66 2.43
N GLU A 35 -0.57 -8.38 2.61
CA GLU A 35 -1.96 -7.91 2.50
C GLU A 35 -2.57 -8.28 1.14
N LEU A 36 -1.83 -8.07 0.05
CA LEU A 36 -2.31 -8.42 -1.29
C LEU A 36 -2.39 -9.94 -1.50
N PHE A 37 -1.45 -10.71 -0.96
CA PHE A 37 -1.50 -12.17 -1.02
C PHE A 37 -2.73 -12.73 -0.29
N PHE A 38 -3.01 -12.23 0.92
CA PHE A 38 -4.20 -12.61 1.68
C PHE A 38 -5.47 -12.25 0.94
N LEU A 39 -5.54 -11.02 0.41
CA LEU A 39 -6.68 -10.57 -0.37
C LEU A 39 -6.89 -11.45 -1.60
N GLN A 40 -5.82 -11.78 -2.33
CA GLN A 40 -5.89 -12.66 -3.49
C GLN A 40 -6.41 -14.05 -3.13
N SER A 41 -5.92 -14.63 -2.03
CA SER A 41 -6.44 -15.92 -1.53
C SER A 41 -7.92 -15.81 -1.19
N TYR A 42 -8.35 -14.74 -0.53
CA TYR A 42 -9.76 -14.56 -0.19
C TYR A 42 -10.64 -14.43 -1.45
N VAL A 43 -10.19 -13.68 -2.45
CA VAL A 43 -10.91 -13.51 -3.72
C VAL A 43 -11.01 -14.81 -4.50
N THR A 44 -9.90 -15.54 -4.65
CA THR A 44 -9.80 -16.77 -5.47
C THR A 44 -10.34 -18.01 -4.76
N ASN A 45 -9.95 -18.22 -3.50
CA ASN A 45 -10.21 -19.46 -2.75
C ASN A 45 -11.37 -19.33 -1.75
N LYS A 46 -11.92 -18.12 -1.55
CA LYS A 46 -12.95 -17.81 -0.53
C LYS A 46 -12.52 -18.14 0.91
N ARG A 47 -11.21 -18.20 1.15
CA ARG A 47 -10.60 -18.40 2.46
C ARG A 47 -9.24 -17.73 2.55
N GLU A 48 -8.79 -17.50 3.77
CA GLU A 48 -7.41 -17.12 4.05
C GLU A 48 -6.43 -18.23 3.63
N PRO A 49 -5.18 -17.87 3.30
CA PRO A 49 -4.15 -18.84 2.99
C PRO A 49 -3.82 -19.66 4.24
N ASN A 50 -3.68 -20.97 4.06
CA ASN A 50 -3.26 -21.87 5.13
C ASN A 50 -1.75 -21.70 5.41
N PHE A 51 -1.25 -22.41 6.42
CA PHE A 51 0.14 -22.31 6.84
C PHE A 51 1.14 -22.68 5.73
N ASP A 52 0.89 -23.77 5.01
CA ASP A 52 1.79 -24.24 3.95
C ASP A 52 1.81 -23.29 2.75
N GLU A 53 0.65 -22.78 2.35
CA GLU A 53 0.52 -21.77 1.28
C GLU A 53 1.27 -20.49 1.63
N ARG A 54 1.12 -20.02 2.88
CA ARG A 54 1.83 -18.83 3.36
C ARG A 54 3.33 -19.05 3.38
N ARG A 55 3.79 -20.17 3.96
CA ARG A 55 5.21 -20.51 4.00
C ARG A 55 5.83 -20.62 2.62
N HIS A 56 5.10 -21.21 1.67
CA HIS A 56 5.54 -21.32 0.29
C HIS A 56 5.65 -19.95 -0.38
N TRP A 57 4.63 -19.11 -0.23
CA TRP A 57 4.61 -17.75 -0.75
C TRP A 57 5.74 -16.87 -0.17
N GLU A 58 5.95 -16.92 1.16
CA GLU A 58 7.05 -16.20 1.83
C GLU A 58 8.41 -16.62 1.27
N GLY A 59 8.65 -17.93 1.12
CA GLY A 59 9.89 -18.44 0.55
C GLY A 59 10.13 -17.99 -0.89
N GLN A 60 9.08 -17.96 -1.72
CA GLN A 60 9.17 -17.45 -3.09
C GLN A 60 9.44 -15.94 -3.13
N LEU A 61 8.83 -15.17 -2.23
CA LEU A 61 9.06 -13.73 -2.15
C LEU A 61 10.48 -13.43 -1.69
N ASP A 62 10.96 -14.10 -0.65
CA ASP A 62 12.34 -13.95 -0.16
C ASP A 62 13.38 -14.33 -1.21
N TRP A 63 13.12 -15.39 -1.98
CA TRP A 63 13.98 -15.77 -3.08
C TRP A 63 14.03 -14.67 -4.15
N ARG A 64 12.89 -14.12 -4.59
CA ARG A 64 12.83 -13.05 -5.59
C ARG A 64 13.52 -11.77 -5.12
N ILE A 65 13.28 -11.35 -3.86
CA ILE A 65 13.96 -10.20 -3.25
C ILE A 65 15.48 -10.43 -3.23
N SER A 66 15.93 -11.62 -2.83
CA SER A 66 17.36 -11.93 -2.77
C SER A 66 18.00 -11.93 -4.16
N GLN A 67 17.33 -12.50 -5.16
CA GLN A 67 17.80 -12.45 -6.55
C GLN A 67 17.93 -11.02 -7.06
N TYR A 68 16.91 -10.18 -6.82
CA TYR A 68 16.94 -8.78 -7.21
C TYR A 68 18.11 -8.03 -6.57
N LEU A 69 18.29 -8.15 -5.25
CA LEU A 69 19.35 -7.44 -4.53
C LEU A 69 20.76 -7.91 -4.92
N ASN A 70 20.91 -9.18 -5.33
CA ASN A 70 22.18 -9.67 -5.87
C ASN A 70 22.50 -9.07 -7.26
N GLN A 71 21.48 -8.74 -8.04
CA GLN A 71 21.62 -8.16 -9.38
C GLN A 71 21.71 -6.63 -9.36
N HIS A 72 21.28 -5.99 -8.27
CA HIS A 72 21.26 -4.54 -8.08
C HIS A 72 22.02 -4.13 -6.79
N PRO A 73 23.36 -4.19 -6.77
CA PRO A 73 24.16 -3.86 -5.59
C PRO A 73 23.91 -2.45 -5.05
N GLU A 74 23.58 -1.49 -5.92
CA GLU A 74 23.24 -0.12 -5.55
C GLU A 74 21.98 -0.03 -4.69
N ASP A 75 20.96 -0.84 -4.99
CA ASP A 75 19.74 -0.90 -4.20
C ASP A 75 19.95 -1.71 -2.91
N ALA A 76 20.81 -2.73 -2.95
CA ALA A 76 21.19 -3.52 -1.77
C ALA A 76 21.89 -2.70 -0.68
N ASN A 77 22.60 -1.64 -1.06
CA ASN A 77 23.29 -0.72 -0.16
C ASN A 77 22.51 0.58 0.13
N SER A 78 21.28 0.70 -0.38
CA SER A 78 20.42 1.87 -0.15
C SER A 78 19.85 1.91 1.27
N LEU A 79 19.45 3.09 1.74
CA LEU A 79 18.79 3.25 3.05
C LEU A 79 17.40 2.58 3.06
N GLU A 80 16.78 2.50 1.89
CA GLU A 80 15.42 2.06 1.61
C GLU A 80 15.32 0.54 1.49
N VAL A 81 16.46 -0.16 1.39
CA VAL A 81 16.53 -1.63 1.30
C VAL A 81 15.79 -2.31 2.45
N SER A 82 15.78 -1.69 3.64
CA SER A 82 15.09 -2.24 4.80
C SER A 82 13.58 -2.31 4.59
N THR A 83 13.00 -1.33 3.89
CA THR A 83 11.56 -1.32 3.58
C THR A 83 11.18 -2.35 2.54
N PHE A 84 12.05 -2.55 1.55
CA PHE A 84 11.87 -3.57 0.53
C PHE A 84 12.04 -4.99 1.11
N LYS A 85 13.11 -5.23 1.87
CA LYS A 85 13.49 -6.56 2.36
C LYS A 85 12.73 -7.00 3.60
N PHE A 86 12.58 -6.13 4.60
CA PHE A 86 12.01 -6.50 5.90
C PHE A 86 10.52 -6.16 6.00
N TYR A 87 10.13 -4.94 5.62
CA TYR A 87 8.71 -4.55 5.67
C TYR A 87 7.91 -5.07 4.47
N ARG A 88 8.59 -5.49 3.39
CA ARG A 88 8.01 -6.09 2.18
C ARG A 88 6.80 -5.30 1.66
N ARG A 89 6.94 -3.98 1.64
CA ARG A 89 5.87 -3.05 1.24
C ARG A 89 6.33 -2.03 0.22
N ALA A 90 5.37 -1.59 -0.60
CA ALA A 90 5.61 -0.50 -1.52
C ALA A 90 5.93 0.79 -0.76
N ALA A 91 6.91 1.54 -1.24
CA ALA A 91 7.31 2.81 -0.64
C ALA A 91 7.82 3.80 -1.68
N VAL A 92 7.68 5.09 -1.37
CA VAL A 92 8.30 6.18 -2.15
C VAL A 92 9.81 5.96 -2.25
N GLY A 93 10.38 6.20 -3.43
CA GLY A 93 11.80 5.97 -3.74
C GLY A 93 12.11 4.58 -4.33
N GLN A 94 11.22 3.60 -4.17
CA GLN A 94 11.42 2.28 -4.76
C GLN A 94 11.41 2.32 -6.29
N SER A 95 12.08 1.35 -6.91
CA SER A 95 12.00 1.12 -8.34
C SER A 95 10.69 0.44 -8.72
N LYS A 96 10.27 0.58 -9.98
CA LYS A 96 9.15 -0.19 -10.54
C LYS A 96 9.30 -1.70 -10.37
N GLU A 97 10.52 -2.20 -10.52
CA GLU A 97 10.80 -3.63 -10.37
C GLU A 97 10.62 -4.09 -8.92
N GLN A 98 11.07 -3.30 -7.94
CA GLN A 98 10.80 -3.59 -6.53
C GLN A 98 9.30 -3.65 -6.24
N VAL A 99 8.52 -2.68 -6.75
CA VAL A 99 7.05 -2.69 -6.60
C VAL A 99 6.44 -3.93 -7.25
N MET A 100 6.89 -4.32 -8.45
CA MET A 100 6.41 -5.51 -9.16
C MET A 100 6.77 -6.82 -8.42
N ILE A 101 7.96 -6.92 -7.81
CA ILE A 101 8.36 -8.08 -7.01
C ILE A 101 7.44 -8.23 -5.80
N LEU A 102 7.12 -7.13 -5.12
CA LEU A 102 6.31 -7.13 -3.91
C LEU A 102 4.83 -7.36 -4.21
N LEU A 103 4.26 -6.58 -5.14
CA LEU A 103 2.81 -6.49 -5.32
C LEU A 103 2.30 -7.25 -6.55
N GLY A 104 3.19 -7.67 -7.44
CA GLY A 104 2.82 -8.22 -8.74
C GLY A 104 2.23 -7.16 -9.68
N ALA A 105 1.57 -7.65 -10.73
CA ALA A 105 0.97 -6.81 -11.74
C ALA A 105 -0.18 -5.95 -11.15
N PRO A 106 -0.26 -4.67 -11.51
CA PRO A 106 -1.37 -3.83 -11.08
C PRO A 106 -2.67 -4.21 -11.80
N LEU A 107 -3.81 -3.82 -11.20
CA LEU A 107 -5.12 -3.95 -11.84
C LEU A 107 -5.25 -3.02 -13.05
N VAL A 108 -4.66 -1.83 -12.94
CA VAL A 108 -4.60 -0.82 -14.00
C VAL A 108 -3.21 -0.20 -14.00
N ALA A 109 -2.63 -0.05 -15.18
CA ALA A 109 -1.44 0.77 -15.41
C ALA A 109 -1.75 1.81 -16.48
N THR A 110 -1.40 3.07 -16.23
CA THR A 110 -1.66 4.17 -17.18
C THR A 110 -0.52 5.18 -17.20
N THR A 111 -0.24 5.70 -18.40
CA THR A 111 0.67 6.83 -18.65
C THR A 111 -0.09 8.06 -19.15
N ASP A 112 -1.42 7.97 -19.30
CA ASP A 112 -2.25 9.09 -19.69
C ASP A 112 -2.39 10.09 -18.54
N GLY A 113 -2.03 11.34 -18.78
CA GLY A 113 -2.06 12.39 -17.74
C GLY A 113 -3.47 12.63 -17.18
N GLY A 114 -4.51 12.52 -18.00
CA GLY A 114 -5.90 12.67 -17.56
C GLY A 114 -6.33 11.53 -16.61
N GLU A 115 -5.97 10.30 -16.94
CA GLU A 115 -6.23 9.14 -16.06
C GLU A 115 -5.40 9.18 -14.77
N ILE A 116 -4.13 9.63 -14.84
CA ILE A 116 -3.29 9.85 -13.65
C ILE A 116 -3.95 10.88 -12.71
N GLU A 117 -4.46 11.99 -13.25
CA GLU A 117 -5.16 13.01 -12.46
C GLU A 117 -6.44 12.47 -11.82
N LYS A 118 -7.20 11.63 -12.52
CA LYS A 118 -8.39 10.97 -11.96
C LYS A 118 -8.03 10.05 -10.79
N LEU A 119 -7.02 9.20 -10.97
CA LEU A 119 -6.54 8.28 -9.92
C LEU A 119 -5.97 9.02 -8.70
N ALA A 120 -5.43 10.22 -8.90
CA ALA A 120 -4.91 11.05 -7.82
C ALA A 120 -5.99 11.72 -6.96
N HIS A 121 -7.25 11.75 -7.42
CA HIS A 121 -8.40 12.33 -6.71
C HIS A 121 -8.08 13.71 -6.09
N ARG A 122 -8.21 13.89 -4.77
CA ARG A 122 -7.99 15.18 -4.11
C ARG A 122 -6.52 15.61 -4.14
N TYR A 123 -5.61 14.67 -4.38
CA TYR A 123 -4.16 14.88 -4.43
C TYR A 123 -3.66 15.17 -5.85
N ALA A 124 -4.55 15.26 -6.85
CA ALA A 124 -4.18 15.66 -8.21
C ALA A 124 -3.29 16.93 -8.25
N PRO A 125 -3.52 18.01 -7.47
CA PRO A 125 -2.69 19.21 -7.53
C PRO A 125 -1.21 18.99 -7.18
N VAL A 126 -0.86 17.97 -6.40
CA VAL A 126 0.54 17.68 -6.00
C VAL A 126 1.19 16.58 -6.85
N ILE A 127 0.38 15.75 -7.51
CA ILE A 127 0.82 14.65 -8.38
C ILE A 127 0.97 15.11 -9.85
N LYS A 128 0.09 16.02 -10.29
CA LYS A 128 0.05 16.54 -11.66
C LYS A 128 1.38 17.16 -12.05
N GLY A 129 1.87 16.79 -13.24
CA GLY A 129 3.13 17.27 -13.79
C GLY A 129 4.40 16.62 -13.22
N ASN A 130 4.27 15.88 -12.10
CA ASN A 130 5.37 15.12 -11.50
C ASN A 130 5.32 13.64 -11.87
N ALA A 131 4.10 13.06 -11.87
CA ALA A 131 3.90 11.66 -12.24
C ALA A 131 3.82 11.47 -13.75
N THR A 132 4.56 10.49 -14.26
CA THR A 132 4.53 10.04 -15.66
C THR A 132 3.74 8.75 -15.85
N GLU A 133 3.49 8.01 -14.76
CA GLU A 133 2.76 6.73 -14.79
C GLU A 133 2.08 6.49 -13.44
N ALA A 134 0.94 5.81 -13.45
CA ALA A 134 0.23 5.39 -12.25
C ALA A 134 -0.20 3.93 -12.35
N TRP A 135 -0.03 3.19 -11.25
CA TRP A 135 -0.45 1.81 -11.08
C TRP A 135 -1.49 1.71 -9.98
N ALA A 136 -2.68 1.21 -10.32
CA ALA A 136 -3.75 0.95 -9.36
C ALA A 136 -3.72 -0.51 -8.88
N TYR A 137 -3.83 -0.68 -7.58
CA TYR A 137 -3.85 -1.95 -6.87
C TYR A 137 -5.17 -2.12 -6.11
N PRO A 138 -5.50 -3.34 -5.67
CA PRO A 138 -6.70 -3.58 -4.89
C PRO A 138 -6.81 -2.68 -3.65
N VAL A 139 -8.03 -2.56 -3.11
CA VAL A 139 -8.31 -1.75 -1.91
C VAL A 139 -7.94 -0.27 -2.09
N GLY A 140 -8.09 0.23 -3.32
CA GLY A 140 -7.98 1.65 -3.63
C GLY A 140 -6.57 2.22 -3.67
N TRP A 141 -5.55 1.38 -3.58
CA TRP A 141 -4.15 1.81 -3.60
C TRP A 141 -3.75 2.29 -5.00
N THR A 142 -3.10 3.44 -5.09
CA THR A 142 -2.46 3.91 -6.32
C THR A 142 -1.02 4.31 -6.05
N ILE A 143 -0.12 3.82 -6.90
CA ILE A 143 1.32 4.13 -6.85
C ILE A 143 1.66 4.98 -8.06
N PHE A 144 2.25 6.15 -7.82
CA PHE A 144 2.62 7.10 -8.86
C PHE A 144 4.13 7.10 -9.07
N PHE A 145 4.54 7.12 -10.34
CA PHE A 145 5.93 7.05 -10.75
C PHE A 145 6.35 8.28 -11.53
N ALA A 146 7.58 8.72 -11.32
CA ALA A 146 8.31 9.58 -12.25
C ALA A 146 9.46 8.76 -12.85
N GLY A 147 9.38 8.47 -14.15
CA GLY A 147 10.32 7.56 -14.79
C GLY A 147 10.30 6.18 -14.14
N SER A 148 11.40 5.75 -13.52
CA SER A 148 11.55 4.42 -12.90
C SER A 148 11.28 4.38 -11.40
N ARG A 149 11.02 5.52 -10.75
CA ARG A 149 10.95 5.64 -9.29
C ARG A 149 9.55 6.01 -8.81
N VAL A 150 9.13 5.41 -7.70
CA VAL A 150 7.90 5.79 -6.98
C VAL A 150 8.09 7.19 -6.39
N ILE A 151 7.18 8.10 -6.68
CA ILE A 151 7.20 9.46 -6.14
C ILE A 151 6.06 9.74 -5.16
N ASP A 152 4.96 8.99 -5.25
CA ASP A 152 3.80 9.19 -4.40
C ASP A 152 2.96 7.92 -4.29
N ILE A 153 2.23 7.80 -3.19
CA ILE A 153 1.29 6.70 -2.96
C ILE A 153 0.03 7.26 -2.31
N THR A 154 -1.12 6.95 -2.89
CA THR A 154 -2.43 7.30 -2.34
C THR A 154 -3.27 6.05 -2.13
N GLN A 155 -4.29 6.18 -1.29
CA GLN A 155 -5.35 5.19 -1.17
C GLN A 155 -6.70 5.91 -1.17
N TYR A 156 -7.62 5.45 -1.99
CA TYR A 156 -9.01 5.91 -2.02
C TYR A 156 -9.96 4.73 -1.82
N LEU A 157 -10.67 4.71 -0.70
CA LEU A 157 -11.66 3.69 -0.37
C LEU A 157 -13.05 4.19 -0.80
N GLU A 158 -13.65 3.53 -1.79
CA GLU A 158 -15.07 3.74 -2.07
C GLU A 158 -15.92 3.31 -0.87
N LYS A 159 -16.93 4.11 -0.53
CA LYS A 159 -17.85 3.86 0.59
C LYS A 159 -18.98 2.94 0.22
#